data_AF-A0A1S8D636-F1
#
_entry.id   AF-A0A1S8D636-F1
#
_cell.length_a   1.000
_cell.length_b   1.000
_cell.length_c   1.000
_cell.angle_alpha   90.00
_cell.angle_beta   90.00
_cell.angle_gamma   90.00
#
_symmetry.space_group_name_H-M   'P 1'
#
loop_
_entity.id
_entity.type
_entity.pdbx_description
1 polymer ?
#
loop_
_entity_poly.entity_id
_entity_poly.type
_entity_poly.pdbx_seq_one_letter_code
_entity_poly.pdbx_strand_id
1 'polypeptide(L)'
;MFTLEIGGKPVAITDAGEDEAREIFEGKEFRDDLLDLESEDGPLWDGEAPLKWRAATEEEIAEFRQVELEEEDEEDEEDDGPVIMFLVPLVEDDEDEEYEED
;
A
#
# COMPACT_ATOMS: atom_id res chain seq x y z
N MET A 1 9.56 -9.30 2.62
CA MET A 1 9.24 -8.23 1.66
C MET A 1 8.72 -8.78 0.35
N PHE A 2 7.45 -8.49 0.07
CA PHE A 2 6.77 -8.88 -1.16
C PHE A 2 6.08 -7.68 -1.78
N THR A 3 6.09 -7.64 -3.10
CA THR A 3 5.47 -6.58 -3.89
C THR A 3 4.21 -7.12 -4.56
N LEU A 4 3.11 -6.40 -4.40
CA LEU A 4 1.89 -6.56 -5.15
C LEU A 4 2.04 -5.91 -6.52
N GLU A 5 1.69 -6.67 -7.56
CA GLU A 5 1.59 -6.21 -8.93
C GLU A 5 0.16 -6.30 -9.45
N ILE A 6 -0.35 -5.20 -9.99
CA ILE A 6 -1.67 -5.09 -10.62
C ILE A 6 -1.45 -4.71 -12.08
N GLY A 7 -1.95 -5.52 -13.01
CA GLY A 7 -1.74 -5.26 -14.45
C GLY A 7 -0.27 -5.23 -14.89
N GLY A 8 0.65 -5.80 -14.09
CA GLY A 8 2.09 -5.78 -14.35
C GLY A 8 2.81 -4.51 -13.89
N LYS A 9 2.16 -3.67 -13.09
CA LYS A 9 2.77 -2.53 -12.39
C LYS A 9 2.92 -2.85 -10.90
N PRO A 10 4.05 -2.55 -10.26
CA PRO A 10 4.17 -2.63 -8.81
C PRO A 10 3.28 -1.56 -8.17
N VAL A 11 2.41 -1.96 -7.25
CA VAL A 11 1.42 -1.07 -6.61
C VAL A 11 1.69 -0.89 -5.13
N ALA A 12 2.02 -1.97 -4.43
CA ALA A 12 2.31 -1.93 -3.00
C ALA A 12 3.44 -2.89 -2.64
N ILE A 13 4.19 -2.58 -1.60
CA ILE A 13 5.19 -3.45 -0.99
C ILE A 13 4.86 -3.62 0.49
N THR A 14 5.07 -4.81 1.01
CA THR A 14 4.97 -5.10 2.45
C THR A 14 6.25 -5.74 2.95
N ASP A 15 6.59 -5.55 4.22
CA ASP A 15 7.73 -6.20 4.84
C ASP A 15 7.50 -7.70 5.16
N ALA A 16 6.23 -8.12 5.17
CA ALA A 16 5.75 -9.48 5.42
C ALA A 16 6.47 -10.61 4.67
N GLY A 17 6.35 -11.83 5.23
CA GLY A 17 6.73 -13.08 4.58
C GLY A 17 5.78 -13.49 3.45
N GLU A 18 6.12 -14.52 2.66
CA GLU A 18 5.32 -14.93 1.50
C GLU A 18 3.88 -15.33 1.86
N ASP A 19 3.72 -16.17 2.89
CA ASP A 19 2.41 -16.66 3.32
C ASP A 19 1.54 -15.51 3.86
N GLU A 20 2.12 -14.62 4.66
CA GLU A 20 1.41 -13.49 5.27
C GLU A 20 1.08 -12.39 4.25
N ALA A 21 2.02 -12.02 3.38
CA ALA A 21 1.77 -11.10 2.27
C ALA A 21 0.64 -11.61 1.38
N ARG A 22 0.60 -12.93 1.15
CA ARG A 22 -0.51 -13.55 0.43
C ARG A 22 -1.83 -13.40 1.18
N GLU A 23 -1.88 -13.65 2.48
CA GLU A 23 -3.09 -13.47 3.28
C GLU A 23 -3.59 -12.02 3.26
N ILE A 24 -2.68 -11.04 3.32
CA ILE A 24 -2.97 -9.61 3.21
C ILE A 24 -3.57 -9.30 1.83
N PHE A 25 -2.87 -9.66 0.74
CA PHE A 25 -3.30 -9.33 -0.62
C PHE A 25 -4.55 -10.11 -1.09
N GLU A 26 -4.81 -11.28 -0.49
CA GLU A 26 -6.05 -12.02 -0.68
C GLU A 26 -7.17 -11.57 0.26
N GLY A 27 -6.84 -10.79 1.28
CA GLY A 27 -7.75 -10.23 2.26
C GLY A 27 -8.81 -9.33 1.62
N LYS A 28 -10.05 -9.42 2.11
CA LYS A 28 -11.13 -8.58 1.60
C LYS A 28 -10.86 -7.10 1.91
N GLU A 29 -10.42 -6.80 3.13
CA GLU A 29 -10.17 -5.44 3.62
C GLU A 29 -9.21 -4.71 2.69
N PHE A 30 -8.01 -5.24 2.52
CA PHE A 30 -7.01 -4.67 1.61
C PHE A 30 -7.49 -4.52 0.16
N ARG A 31 -8.30 -5.44 -0.34
CA ARG A 31 -8.89 -5.34 -1.69
C ARG A 31 -9.96 -4.27 -1.80
N ASP A 32 -10.69 -4.01 -0.72
CA ASP A 32 -11.65 -2.90 -0.62
C ASP A 32 -10.89 -1.58 -0.67
N ASP A 33 -9.80 -1.45 0.09
CA ASP A 33 -8.92 -0.28 0.04
C ASP A 33 -8.40 -0.01 -1.37
N LEU A 34 -7.96 -1.03 -2.11
CA LEU A 34 -7.50 -0.85 -3.50
C LEU A 34 -8.58 -0.36 -4.47
N LEU A 35 -9.86 -0.59 -4.17
CA LEU A 35 -10.98 -0.09 -4.98
C LEU A 35 -11.28 1.38 -4.68
N ASP A 36 -11.00 1.81 -3.45
CA ASP A 36 -11.30 3.15 -2.94
C ASP A 36 -10.14 4.12 -3.18
N LEU A 37 -8.91 3.67 -2.94
CA LEU A 37 -7.69 4.43 -3.18
C LEU A 37 -7.51 4.74 -4.66
N GLU A 38 -7.26 6.00 -4.97
CA GLU A 38 -7.05 6.48 -6.34
C GLU A 38 -5.60 6.91 -6.56
N SER A 39 -5.13 6.69 -7.79
CA SER A 39 -3.93 7.28 -8.36
C SER A 39 -4.32 8.28 -9.44
N GLU A 40 -3.33 8.95 -10.03
CA GLU A 40 -3.57 9.96 -11.08
C GLU A 40 -4.39 9.43 -12.28
N ASP A 41 -4.39 8.12 -12.53
CA ASP A 41 -5.13 7.43 -13.60
C ASP A 41 -6.49 6.84 -13.14
N GLY A 42 -6.91 7.07 -11.89
CA GLY A 42 -8.10 6.48 -11.25
C GLY A 42 -7.76 5.41 -10.19
N PRO A 43 -8.72 4.56 -9.79
CA PRO A 43 -8.54 3.61 -8.68
C PRO A 43 -7.37 2.68 -8.89
N LEU A 44 -6.67 2.32 -7.80
CA LEU A 44 -5.51 1.43 -7.84
C LEU A 44 -5.87 0.06 -8.43
N TRP A 45 -7.09 -0.39 -8.19
CA TRP A 45 -7.62 -1.64 -8.71
C TRP A 45 -9.06 -1.47 -9.22
N ASP A 46 -9.35 -2.07 -10.37
CA ASP A 46 -10.68 -2.06 -10.99
C ASP A 46 -11.61 -3.20 -10.52
N GLY A 47 -11.12 -4.07 -9.63
CA GLY A 47 -11.86 -5.25 -9.16
C GLY A 47 -11.81 -6.47 -10.08
N GLU A 48 -11.30 -6.32 -11.32
CA GLU A 48 -11.20 -7.40 -12.31
C GLU A 48 -9.74 -7.77 -12.62
N ALA A 49 -8.81 -6.81 -12.57
CA ALA A 49 -7.40 -7.07 -12.85
C ALA A 49 -6.80 -8.12 -11.88
N PRO A 50 -5.94 -9.04 -12.37
CA PRO A 50 -5.36 -10.06 -11.52
C PRO A 50 -4.34 -9.45 -10.55
N LEU A 51 -4.57 -9.64 -9.26
CA LEU A 51 -3.62 -9.35 -8.20
C LEU A 51 -2.55 -10.46 -8.18
N LYS A 52 -1.30 -10.08 -8.40
CA LYS A 52 -0.15 -10.98 -8.32
C LYS A 52 0.82 -10.45 -7.30
N TRP A 53 1.61 -11.32 -6.70
CA TRP A 53 2.70 -10.91 -5.83
C TRP A 53 3.99 -11.62 -6.23
N ARG A 54 5.10 -10.94 -5.96
CA ARG A 54 6.44 -11.46 -6.16
C ARG A 54 7.36 -10.98 -5.06
N ALA A 55 8.54 -11.59 -4.97
CA ALA A 55 9.61 -11.03 -4.16
C ALA A 55 9.90 -9.60 -4.62
N ALA A 56 10.05 -8.70 -3.65
CA ALA A 56 10.43 -7.31 -3.92
C ALA A 56 11.83 -7.25 -4.54
N THR A 57 12.04 -6.29 -5.43
CA THR A 57 13.35 -5.96 -6.00
C THR A 57 14.19 -5.18 -5.00
N GLU A 58 15.50 -5.11 -5.23
CA GLU A 58 16.41 -4.33 -4.40
C GLU A 58 16.05 -2.84 -4.38
N GLU A 59 15.53 -2.31 -5.49
CA GLU A 59 15.07 -0.91 -5.59
C GLU A 59 13.83 -0.69 -4.72
N GLU A 60 12.80 -1.53 -4.84
CA GLU A 60 11.57 -1.40 -4.04
C GLU A 60 11.85 -1.55 -2.53
N ILE A 61 12.76 -2.45 -2.15
CA ILE A 61 13.19 -2.63 -0.76
C ILE A 61 13.93 -1.39 -0.24
N ALA A 62 14.75 -0.76 -1.08
CA ALA A 62 15.49 0.43 -0.69
C ALA A 62 14.54 1.62 -0.45
N GLU A 63 13.56 1.82 -1.33
CA GLU A 63 12.53 2.87 -1.17
C GLU A 63 11.72 2.65 0.11
N PHE A 64 11.24 1.42 0.35
CA PHE A 64 10.47 1.07 1.54
C PHE A 64 11.22 1.42 2.83
N ARG A 65 12.46 0.93 2.96
CA ARG A 65 13.27 1.20 4.15
C ARG A 65 13.65 2.66 4.28
N GLN A 66 13.77 3.39 3.18
CA GLN A 66 14.06 4.82 3.25
C GLN A 66 12.87 5.54 3.90
N VAL A 67 11.65 5.24 3.47
CA VAL A 67 10.44 5.82 4.05
C VAL A 67 10.26 5.39 5.51
N GLU A 68 10.42 4.11 5.83
CA GLU A 68 10.36 3.64 7.23
C GLU A 68 11.33 4.43 8.13
N LEU A 69 12.57 4.64 7.69
CA LEU A 69 13.56 5.42 8.45
C LEU A 69 13.21 6.91 8.56
N GLU A 70 12.44 7.46 7.62
CA GLU A 70 11.95 8.84 7.67
C GLU A 70 10.77 8.97 8.65
N GLU A 71 9.94 7.93 8.81
CA GLU A 71 8.80 7.90 9.75
C GLU A 71 9.18 7.45 11.18
N GLU A 72 10.25 6.67 11.36
CA GLU A 72 10.77 6.25 12.68
C GLU A 72 11.28 7.42 13.58
N ASP A 73 11.41 8.65 13.04
CA ASP A 73 11.73 9.85 13.84
C ASP A 73 10.50 10.39 14.61
N GLU A 74 9.30 9.85 14.34
CA GLU A 74 8.06 10.10 15.06
C GLU A 74 7.80 8.94 16.04
N GLU A 75 7.93 9.20 17.35
CA GLU A 75 7.84 8.19 18.42
C GLU A 75 6.44 7.54 18.52
N ASP A 76 6.07 6.60 17.66
CA ASP A 76 4.81 5.87 17.79
C ASP A 76 4.97 4.34 17.67
N GLU A 77 4.62 3.72 18.81
CA GLU A 77 4.18 2.35 19.10
C GLU A 77 4.64 1.20 18.18
N GLU A 78 5.31 0.22 18.79
CA GLU A 78 5.66 -1.10 18.22
C GLU A 78 4.39 -1.82 17.71
N ASP A 79 3.87 -1.45 16.55
CA ASP A 79 2.91 -2.26 15.81
C ASP A 79 3.68 -3.48 15.31
N ASP A 80 3.48 -4.62 15.97
CA ASP A 80 4.12 -5.91 15.65
C ASP A 80 3.58 -6.50 14.32
N GLY A 81 2.83 -5.71 13.56
CA GLY A 81 2.17 -6.08 12.32
C GLY A 81 2.99 -5.74 11.08
N PRO A 82 2.73 -6.42 9.95
CA PRO A 82 3.38 -6.12 8.69
C PRO A 82 2.93 -4.76 8.15
N VAL A 83 3.89 -3.93 7.78
CA VAL A 83 3.66 -2.60 7.21
C VAL A 83 3.45 -2.74 5.70
N ILE A 84 2.56 -1.90 5.14
CA ILE A 84 2.29 -1.83 3.71
C ILE A 84 2.52 -0.40 3.21
N MET A 85 3.35 -0.25 2.18
CA MET A 85 3.61 1.02 1.52
C MET A 85 3.13 0.94 0.07
N PHE A 86 2.46 2.00 -0.40
CA PHE A 86 2.10 2.14 -1.81
C PHE A 86 3.29 2.68 -2.63
N LEU A 87 3.59 2.00 -3.72
CA LEU A 87 4.68 2.34 -4.65
C LEU A 87 4.23 3.26 -5.79
N VAL A 88 2.97 3.68 -5.75
CA VAL A 88 2.35 4.59 -6.71
C VAL A 88 1.86 5.82 -5.97
N PRO A 89 1.96 7.02 -6.57
CA PRO A 89 1.41 8.23 -5.97
C PRO A 89 -0.10 8.09 -5.85
N LEU A 90 -0.60 8.26 -4.64
CA LEU A 90 -2.03 8.34 -4.37
C LEU A 90 -2.48 9.79 -4.55
N VAL A 91 -3.70 9.94 -5.06
CA VAL A 91 -4.40 11.21 -5.01
C VAL A 91 -5.05 11.25 -3.63
N GLU A 92 -4.66 12.25 -2.82
CA GLU A 92 -5.38 12.54 -1.59
C GLU A 92 -6.80 12.96 -1.99
N ASP A 93 -7.82 12.19 -1.58
CA ASP A 93 -9.20 12.68 -1.68
C ASP A 93 -9.32 13.80 -0.65
N ASP A 94 -9.58 15.02 -1.11
CA ASP A 94 -9.73 16.25 -0.32
C ASP A 94 -11.02 16.18 0.56
N GLU A 95 -11.31 15.05 1.23
CA GLU A 95 -12.43 14.91 2.18
C GLU A 95 -12.19 15.61 3.53
N ASP A 96 -11.18 16.49 3.60
CA ASP A 96 -10.91 17.40 4.72
C ASP A 96 -11.35 18.85 4.39
N GLU A 97 -12.46 19.04 3.67
CA GLU A 97 -13.11 20.35 3.57
C GLU A 97 -14.57 20.33 4.08
N GLU A 98 -14.74 21.02 5.23
CA GLU A 98 -15.96 21.69 5.73
C GLU A 98 -16.77 21.01 6.87
N TYR A 99 -16.21 21.01 8.09
CA TYR A 99 -17.03 21.28 9.28
C TYR A 99 -17.16 22.80 9.47
N GLU A 100 -17.96 23.49 8.65
CA GLU A 100 -18.50 24.80 9.05
C GLU A 100 -19.63 24.55 10.06
N GLU A 101 -19.30 24.74 11.34
CA GLU A 101 -20.23 24.79 12.47
C GLU A 101 -21.16 26.02 12.32
N ASP A 102 -22.46 25.82 12.08
CA ASP A 102 -23.51 26.87 12.14
C ASP A 102 -24.41 26.70 13.37
#